data_AF-A0A0R0L7V2-F1
#
_entry.id   AF-A0A0R0L7V2-F1
#
_cell.length_a   1.000
_cell.length_b   1.000
_cell.length_c   1.000
_cell.angle_alpha   90.00
_cell.angle_beta   90.00
_cell.angle_gamma   90.00
#
_symmetry.space_group_name_H-M   'P 1'
#
loop_
_entity.id
_entity.type
_entity.pdbx_description
1 polymer ?
#
loop_
_entity_poly.entity_id
_entity_poly.type
_entity_poly.pdbx_seq_one_letter_code
_entity_poly.pdbx_strand_id
1 'polypeptide(L)'
;MALISAQLGFPYLFVTFTCNLNWPKIQRLIKPMSLIAQNRLDMVSRVFKLKLDNLLTNLKKNQIFRRVVAYIYTIELQKRGLPHAHIMLFLHSSNKYPSVKDINRMILAEIPDQHEEATLYDCVKNHMLRGPCGFQLVTIVNQEEYAVYKRRDDSKFIEKNGVFLDNCHIVTYNLELLLRITASLETKENDQQTQSKCIDEVTLMQSYPPRALDRRFKEDWARDAGEGPRVLMSLRPIVKESMFTTWFKANEMFHEGSKLAKLLKVTKLIIWDEVLMAHKFCFEALDKALRDIMSFMNAKETPFGGKVVVFGGDFKQILPVIPRGSHIGDHKEVSSLKKFSEWLLCVVNGKLLEPNDGYAEIEILEGLLIKEFTDPIEAIVRVTYPGLLKQHNNADFLKSKAILASNIDSVDKINEYVLSLLPDDEK
;
A
#
# COMPACT_ATOMS: atom_id res chain seq x y z
N MET A 1 -8.09 12.01 0.03
CA MET A 1 -8.57 11.57 1.36
C MET A 1 -9.17 12.71 2.18
N ALA A 2 -8.40 13.72 2.59
CA ALA A 2 -8.86 14.81 3.46
C ALA A 2 -10.21 15.45 3.06
N LEU A 3 -10.42 15.70 1.76
CA LEU A 3 -11.67 16.28 1.25
C LEU A 3 -12.90 15.38 1.45
N ILE A 4 -12.76 14.07 1.22
CA ILE A 4 -13.85 13.10 1.42
C ILE A 4 -14.08 12.92 2.92
N SER A 5 -13.01 12.86 3.71
CA SER A 5 -13.10 12.77 5.17
C SER A 5 -13.79 13.99 5.79
N ALA A 6 -13.58 15.18 5.22
CA ALA A 6 -14.31 16.38 5.64
C ALA A 6 -15.82 16.30 5.33
N GLN A 7 -16.24 15.55 4.31
CA GLN A 7 -17.65 15.45 3.91
C GLN A 7 -18.39 14.28 4.57
N LEU A 8 -17.74 13.11 4.61
CA LEU A 8 -18.35 11.84 5.04
C LEU A 8 -17.86 11.38 6.43
N GLY A 9 -16.94 12.12 7.03
CA GLY A 9 -16.15 11.66 8.18
C GLY A 9 -15.05 10.70 7.75
N PHE A 10 -14.25 10.23 8.71
CA PHE A 10 -13.17 9.30 8.44
C PHE A 10 -13.67 7.93 7.97
N PRO A 11 -12.93 7.25 7.09
CA PRO A 11 -13.27 5.88 6.71
C PRO A 11 -13.23 4.99 7.96
N TYR A 12 -14.00 3.91 7.92
CA TYR A 12 -14.13 3.00 9.04
C TYR A 12 -13.33 1.71 8.79
N LEU A 13 -13.53 1.09 7.63
CA LEU A 13 -12.85 -0.16 7.27
C LEU A 13 -11.76 0.09 6.24
N PHE A 14 -10.67 -0.65 6.38
CA PHE A 14 -9.61 -0.82 5.40
C PHE A 14 -9.62 -2.25 4.92
N VAL A 15 -9.79 -2.44 3.62
CA VAL A 15 -9.74 -3.73 2.95
C VAL A 15 -8.50 -3.74 2.06
N THR A 16 -7.71 -4.79 2.13
CA THR A 16 -6.68 -5.03 1.12
C THR A 16 -7.08 -6.19 0.23
N PHE A 17 -6.73 -6.12 -1.05
CA PHE A 17 -7.01 -7.17 -2.02
C PHE A 17 -5.82 -7.42 -2.93
N THR A 18 -5.24 -8.61 -2.85
CA THR A 18 -4.06 -8.98 -3.64
C THR A 18 -4.44 -9.91 -4.79
N CYS A 19 -3.80 -9.71 -5.95
CA CYS A 19 -3.93 -10.64 -7.06
C CYS A 19 -3.36 -12.03 -6.73
N ASN A 20 -4.09 -13.09 -7.08
CA ASN A 20 -3.60 -14.46 -7.01
C ASN A 20 -3.37 -15.03 -8.41
N LEU A 21 -2.12 -15.39 -8.70
CA LEU A 21 -1.73 -15.97 -9.99
C LEU A 21 -2.38 -17.33 -10.25
N ASN A 22 -2.86 -18.02 -9.23
CA ASN A 22 -3.55 -19.31 -9.35
C ASN A 22 -5.01 -19.17 -9.78
N TRP A 23 -5.52 -17.96 -10.02
CA TRP A 23 -6.86 -17.80 -10.57
C TRP A 23 -7.01 -18.59 -11.88
N PRO A 24 -8.05 -19.43 -12.04
CA PRO A 24 -8.24 -20.27 -13.21
C PRO A 24 -8.17 -19.49 -14.52
N LYS A 25 -8.72 -18.28 -14.53
CA LYS A 25 -8.68 -17.38 -15.69
C LYS A 25 -7.25 -16.93 -16.05
N ILE A 26 -6.40 -16.65 -15.06
CA ILE A 26 -4.99 -16.33 -15.29
C ILE A 26 -4.28 -17.56 -15.83
N GLN A 27 -4.41 -18.71 -15.14
CA GLN A 27 -3.79 -19.97 -15.56
C GLN A 27 -4.17 -20.39 -16.98
N ARG A 28 -5.46 -20.29 -17.35
CA ARG A 28 -5.98 -20.60 -18.69
C ARG A 28 -5.43 -19.68 -19.78
N LEU A 29 -5.24 -18.39 -19.46
CA LEU A 29 -4.71 -17.40 -20.39
C LEU A 29 -3.21 -17.57 -20.65
N ILE A 30 -2.47 -18.05 -19.64
CA ILE A 30 -1.01 -18.16 -19.68
C ILE A 30 -0.54 -19.53 -20.17
N LYS A 31 -1.23 -20.62 -19.82
CA LYS A 31 -0.86 -21.99 -20.18
C LYS A 31 -0.58 -22.20 -21.68
N PRO A 32 -1.36 -21.63 -22.62
CA PRO A 32 -1.08 -21.76 -24.07
C PRO A 32 0.16 -21.01 -24.55
N MET A 33 0.65 -20.03 -23.78
CA MET A 33 1.77 -19.18 -24.18
C MET A 33 3.12 -19.73 -23.72
N SER A 34 3.14 -20.78 -22.89
CA SER A 34 4.35 -21.30 -22.25
C SER A 34 5.16 -20.23 -21.49
N LEU A 35 4.49 -19.15 -21.05
CA LEU A 35 5.07 -18.06 -20.28
C LEU A 35 4.79 -18.25 -18.79
N ILE A 36 5.59 -17.59 -17.95
CA ILE A 36 5.30 -17.44 -16.51
C ILE A 36 4.33 -16.28 -16.35
N ALA A 37 3.34 -16.40 -15.45
CA ALA A 37 2.29 -15.41 -15.27
C ALA A 37 2.79 -13.98 -15.01
N GLN A 38 3.89 -13.85 -14.26
CA GLN A 38 4.53 -12.57 -13.98
C GLN A 38 5.02 -11.84 -15.24
N ASN A 39 5.31 -12.57 -16.33
CA ASN A 39 5.77 -11.97 -17.59
C ASN A 39 4.62 -11.38 -18.43
N ARG A 40 3.36 -11.57 -18.01
CA ARG A 40 2.15 -11.09 -18.70
C ARG A 40 1.26 -10.26 -17.78
N LEU A 41 1.85 -9.22 -17.21
CA LEU A 41 1.18 -8.35 -16.25
C LEU A 41 -0.05 -7.65 -16.84
N ASP A 42 -0.10 -7.45 -18.16
CA ASP A 42 -1.27 -6.95 -18.88
C ASP A 42 -2.50 -7.86 -18.67
N MET A 43 -2.31 -9.17 -18.76
CA MET A 43 -3.38 -10.16 -18.59
C MET A 43 -3.76 -10.29 -17.11
N VAL A 44 -2.76 -10.34 -16.23
CA VAL A 44 -2.94 -10.39 -14.78
C VAL A 44 -3.74 -9.17 -14.30
N SER A 45 -3.36 -7.97 -14.73
CA SER A 45 -4.03 -6.72 -14.36
C SER A 45 -5.48 -6.66 -14.84
N ARG A 46 -5.78 -7.21 -16.04
CA ARG A 46 -7.16 -7.29 -16.54
C ARG A 46 -8.03 -8.23 -15.69
N VAL A 47 -7.51 -9.40 -15.33
CA VAL A 47 -8.25 -10.33 -14.46
C VAL A 47 -8.41 -9.73 -13.07
N PHE A 48 -7.36 -9.13 -12.52
CA PHE A 48 -7.41 -8.41 -11.25
C PHE A 48 -8.47 -7.32 -11.25
N LYS A 49 -8.54 -6.49 -12.30
CA LYS A 49 -9.56 -5.43 -12.39
C LYS A 49 -10.98 -5.99 -12.39
N LEU A 50 -11.22 -7.08 -13.11
CA LEU A 50 -12.53 -7.77 -13.10
C LEU A 50 -12.89 -8.28 -11.69
N LYS A 51 -11.91 -8.87 -10.99
CA LYS A 51 -12.09 -9.34 -9.61
C LYS A 51 -12.33 -8.20 -8.63
N LEU A 52 -11.56 -7.12 -8.74
CA LEU A 52 -11.72 -5.93 -7.93
C LEU A 52 -13.11 -5.29 -8.14
N ASP A 53 -13.58 -5.18 -9.38
CA ASP A 53 -14.92 -4.65 -9.65
C ASP A 53 -16.04 -5.53 -9.07
N ASN A 54 -15.85 -6.84 -9.09
CA ASN A 54 -16.74 -7.78 -8.43
C ASN A 54 -16.72 -7.59 -6.90
N LEU A 55 -15.54 -7.49 -6.29
CA LEU A 55 -15.37 -7.18 -4.87
C LEU A 55 -16.07 -5.87 -4.50
N LEU A 56 -15.79 -4.77 -5.20
CA LEU A 56 -16.40 -3.46 -4.96
C LEU A 56 -17.93 -3.50 -5.10
N THR A 57 -18.44 -4.31 -6.02
CA THR A 57 -19.89 -4.53 -6.18
C THR A 57 -20.47 -5.27 -4.98
N ASN A 58 -19.81 -6.34 -4.50
CA ASN A 58 -20.22 -7.07 -3.30
C ASN A 58 -20.24 -6.16 -2.07
N LEU A 59 -19.19 -5.35 -1.89
CA LEU A 59 -19.06 -4.42 -0.77
C LEU A 59 -20.20 -3.38 -0.74
N LYS A 60 -20.64 -2.89 -1.90
CA LYS A 60 -21.69 -1.86 -2.00
C LYS A 60 -23.10 -2.42 -1.97
N LYS A 61 -23.38 -3.50 -2.71
CA LYS A 61 -24.76 -3.98 -2.96
C LYS A 61 -25.22 -4.99 -1.92
N ASN A 62 -24.34 -5.86 -1.43
CA ASN A 62 -24.76 -7.03 -0.67
C ASN A 62 -24.86 -6.76 0.84
N GLN A 63 -24.71 -5.50 1.26
CA GLN A 63 -24.84 -5.07 2.66
C GLN A 63 -24.00 -5.89 3.65
N ILE A 64 -22.84 -6.42 3.20
CA ILE A 64 -21.92 -7.22 4.04
C ILE A 64 -21.55 -6.43 5.31
N PHE A 65 -21.31 -5.13 5.16
CA PHE A 65 -21.04 -4.20 6.25
C PHE A 65 -22.24 -3.30 6.58
N ARG A 66 -23.47 -3.81 6.37
CA ARG A 66 -24.72 -3.06 6.34
C ARG A 66 -24.69 -1.97 5.27
N ARG A 67 -24.41 -0.71 5.63
CA ARG A 67 -24.53 0.43 4.71
C ARG A 67 -23.20 1.13 4.48
N VAL A 68 -22.59 0.82 3.33
CA VAL A 68 -21.44 1.55 2.78
C VAL A 68 -21.96 2.79 2.02
N VAL A 69 -21.56 3.98 2.44
CA VAL A 69 -21.95 5.26 1.83
C VAL A 69 -21.02 5.62 0.68
N ALA A 70 -19.73 5.41 0.87
CA ALA A 70 -18.70 5.63 -0.13
C ALA A 70 -17.54 4.67 0.08
N TYR A 71 -16.70 4.56 -0.92
CA TYR A 71 -15.39 3.93 -0.80
C TYR A 71 -14.39 4.71 -1.65
N ILE A 72 -13.14 4.62 -1.27
CA ILE A 72 -12.03 4.96 -2.16
C ILE A 72 -11.09 3.78 -2.23
N TYR A 73 -10.31 3.69 -3.30
CA TYR A 73 -9.24 2.72 -3.37
C TYR A 73 -8.10 3.25 -4.22
N THR A 74 -6.93 2.69 -3.97
CA THR A 74 -5.74 2.83 -4.80
C THR A 74 -5.28 1.43 -5.20
N ILE A 75 -4.61 1.32 -6.35
CA ILE A 75 -3.99 0.08 -6.81
C ILE A 75 -2.50 0.33 -6.92
N GLU A 76 -1.71 -0.53 -6.32
CA GLU A 76 -0.25 -0.57 -6.38
C GLU A 76 0.23 -1.95 -6.86
N LEU A 77 1.52 -2.08 -7.14
CA LEU A 77 2.15 -3.37 -7.39
C LEU A 77 2.94 -3.79 -6.15
N GLN A 78 2.49 -4.83 -5.47
CA GLN A 78 3.20 -5.42 -4.33
C GLN A 78 3.93 -6.70 -4.72
N LYS A 79 4.76 -7.23 -3.79
CA LYS A 79 5.35 -8.59 -3.78
C LYS A 79 5.48 -9.23 -5.17
N ARG A 80 6.64 -9.04 -5.82
CA ARG A 80 6.94 -9.62 -7.15
C ARG A 80 6.14 -8.97 -8.31
N GLY A 81 5.61 -7.75 -8.11
CA GLY A 81 4.94 -6.96 -9.15
C GLY A 81 3.45 -7.29 -9.34
N LEU A 82 2.80 -7.91 -8.37
CA LEU A 82 1.39 -8.27 -8.45
C LEU A 82 0.48 -7.09 -8.09
N PRO A 83 -0.60 -6.87 -8.85
CA PRO A 83 -1.60 -5.86 -8.50
C PRO A 83 -2.17 -6.10 -7.10
N HIS A 84 -2.19 -5.04 -6.30
CA HIS A 84 -2.71 -5.01 -4.95
C HIS A 84 -3.55 -3.75 -4.78
N ALA A 85 -4.72 -3.87 -4.14
CA ALA A 85 -5.61 -2.74 -3.91
C ALA A 85 -5.75 -2.46 -2.42
N HIS A 86 -5.59 -1.20 -2.05
CA HIS A 86 -5.93 -0.67 -0.74
C HIS A 86 -7.27 0.06 -0.83
N ILE A 87 -8.27 -0.38 -0.09
CA ILE A 87 -9.65 0.10 -0.20
C ILE A 87 -10.09 0.63 1.17
N MET A 88 -10.49 1.89 1.22
CA MET A 88 -11.10 2.48 2.41
C MET A 88 -12.61 2.59 2.25
N LEU A 89 -13.37 2.08 3.21
CA LEU A 89 -14.84 2.10 3.20
C LEU A 89 -15.38 3.10 4.23
N PHE A 90 -16.29 3.95 3.78
CA PHE A 90 -17.03 4.90 4.60
C PHE A 90 -18.41 4.32 4.92
N LEU A 91 -18.63 3.99 6.18
CA LEU A 91 -19.91 3.46 6.65
C LEU A 91 -20.87 4.57 7.04
N HIS A 92 -22.16 4.30 6.93
CA HIS A 92 -23.21 5.22 7.37
C HIS A 92 -23.08 5.53 8.88
N SER A 93 -23.51 6.72 9.31
CA SER A 93 -23.35 7.22 10.69
C SER A 93 -23.91 6.27 11.75
N SER A 94 -24.97 5.52 11.44
CA SER A 94 -25.54 4.45 12.27
C SER A 94 -24.57 3.31 12.62
N ASN A 95 -23.43 3.23 11.91
CA ASN A 95 -22.41 2.20 12.04
C ASN A 95 -21.03 2.78 12.38
N LYS A 96 -20.90 4.10 12.60
CA LYS A 96 -19.60 4.76 12.80
C LYS A 96 -18.92 4.36 14.12
N TYR A 97 -19.71 3.94 15.12
CA TYR A 97 -19.24 3.59 16.45
C TYR A 97 -19.73 2.20 16.89
N PRO A 98 -19.25 1.12 16.25
CA PRO A 98 -19.68 -0.23 16.60
C PRO A 98 -19.23 -0.60 18.01
N SER A 99 -20.05 -1.43 18.68
CA SER A 99 -19.62 -2.11 19.90
C SER A 99 -18.56 -3.16 19.57
N VAL A 100 -17.83 -3.66 20.57
CA VAL A 100 -16.91 -4.81 20.41
C VAL A 100 -17.65 -6.02 19.77
N LYS A 101 -18.92 -6.21 20.12
CA LYS A 101 -19.78 -7.25 19.52
C LYS A 101 -20.01 -7.03 18.04
N ASP A 102 -20.17 -5.78 17.60
CA ASP A 102 -20.33 -5.45 16.18
C ASP A 102 -19.00 -5.61 15.42
N ILE A 103 -17.85 -5.25 16.03
CA ILE A 103 -16.52 -5.50 15.44
C ILE A 103 -16.31 -6.99 15.22
N ASN A 104 -16.56 -7.83 16.23
CA ASN A 104 -16.38 -9.28 16.14
C ASN A 104 -17.31 -9.96 15.11
N ARG A 105 -18.44 -9.33 14.77
CA ARG A 105 -19.31 -9.80 13.69
C ARG A 105 -18.76 -9.48 12.30
N MET A 106 -17.91 -8.46 12.19
CA MET A 106 -17.37 -7.99 10.92
C MET A 106 -15.94 -8.48 10.68
N ILE A 107 -15.12 -8.56 11.72
CA ILE A 107 -13.69 -8.82 11.61
C ILE A 107 -13.33 -9.96 12.58
N LEU A 108 -12.78 -11.02 12.01
CA LEU A 108 -12.25 -12.19 12.70
C LEU A 108 -10.74 -12.26 12.48
N ALA A 109 -10.04 -12.91 13.41
CA ALA A 109 -8.60 -13.12 13.31
C ALA A 109 -8.19 -14.47 13.94
N GLU A 110 -9.11 -15.43 13.93
CA GLU A 110 -8.95 -16.76 14.56
C GLU A 110 -9.06 -17.86 13.51
N ILE A 111 -8.46 -19.02 13.79
CA ILE A 111 -8.58 -20.24 13.01
C ILE A 111 -10.02 -20.78 13.17
N PRO A 112 -10.77 -20.90 12.07
CA PRO A 112 -12.13 -21.47 12.11
C PRO A 112 -12.06 -22.98 12.41
N ASP A 113 -13.20 -23.60 12.70
CA ASP A 113 -13.21 -25.04 12.93
C ASP A 113 -13.01 -25.82 11.62
N GLN A 114 -12.13 -26.83 11.65
CA GLN A 114 -11.77 -27.60 10.46
C GLN A 114 -12.93 -28.49 9.96
N HIS A 115 -13.80 -28.95 10.86
CA HIS A 115 -14.89 -29.86 10.53
C HIS A 115 -16.21 -29.12 10.30
N GLU A 116 -16.54 -28.14 11.15
CA GLU A 116 -17.78 -27.38 11.03
C GLU A 116 -17.71 -26.34 9.89
N GLU A 117 -16.53 -25.76 9.64
CA GLU A 117 -16.34 -24.66 8.69
C GLU A 117 -15.22 -24.96 7.66
N ALA A 118 -15.19 -26.19 7.14
CA ALA A 118 -14.11 -26.68 6.25
C ALA A 118 -13.71 -25.72 5.11
N THR A 119 -14.69 -25.14 4.39
CA THR A 119 -14.41 -24.18 3.32
C THR A 119 -13.73 -22.90 3.82
N LEU A 120 -14.16 -22.39 4.98
CA LEU A 120 -13.56 -21.21 5.60
C LEU A 120 -12.16 -21.53 6.12
N TYR A 121 -11.99 -22.71 6.73
CA TYR A 121 -10.69 -23.22 7.15
C TYR A 121 -9.70 -23.27 6.00
N ASP A 122 -10.09 -23.83 4.86
CA ASP A 122 -9.25 -23.88 3.66
C ASP A 122 -8.93 -22.48 3.13
N CYS A 123 -9.90 -21.57 3.15
CA CYS A 123 -9.65 -20.16 2.81
C CYS A 123 -8.57 -19.54 3.70
N VAL A 124 -8.73 -19.66 5.02
CA VAL A 124 -7.85 -19.08 6.02
C VAL A 124 -6.44 -19.69 5.93
N LYS A 125 -6.33 -21.02 5.86
CA LYS A 125 -5.07 -21.76 5.68
C LYS A 125 -4.30 -21.31 4.44
N ASN A 126 -4.99 -21.07 3.34
CA ASN A 126 -4.32 -20.78 2.08
C ASN A 126 -3.96 -19.29 1.93
N HIS A 127 -4.75 -18.37 2.48
CA HIS A 127 -4.67 -16.94 2.14
C HIS A 127 -4.46 -15.99 3.32
N MET A 128 -4.80 -16.41 4.54
CA MET A 128 -4.86 -15.51 5.70
C MET A 128 -3.74 -15.76 6.71
N LEU A 129 -2.67 -16.48 6.34
CA LEU A 129 -1.48 -16.67 7.17
C LEU A 129 -0.39 -15.63 6.86
N ARG A 130 0.17 -15.01 7.90
CA ARG A 130 1.31 -14.07 7.89
C ARG A 130 2.14 -14.22 9.18
N GLY A 131 3.11 -13.33 9.39
CA GLY A 131 3.96 -13.34 10.59
C GLY A 131 3.16 -13.12 11.90
N PRO A 132 3.73 -13.51 13.04
CA PRO A 132 3.04 -13.50 14.33
C PRO A 132 2.71 -12.08 14.79
N CYS A 133 1.51 -11.88 15.34
CA CYS A 133 1.04 -10.60 15.88
C CYS A 133 0.51 -10.69 17.33
N GLY A 134 0.79 -11.80 18.02
CA GLY A 134 0.46 -12.01 19.43
C GLY A 134 -0.97 -12.45 19.70
N PHE A 135 -1.20 -12.90 20.93
CA PHE A 135 -2.52 -13.32 21.41
C PHE A 135 -3.29 -12.18 22.05
N GLN A 136 -4.60 -12.27 21.98
CA GLN A 136 -5.53 -11.34 22.59
C GLN A 136 -6.84 -12.06 22.96
N LEU A 137 -7.08 -12.27 24.26
CA LEU A 137 -8.20 -13.08 24.74
C LEU A 137 -9.59 -12.54 24.30
N VAL A 138 -9.74 -11.21 24.26
CA VAL A 138 -10.97 -10.52 23.86
C VAL A 138 -10.64 -9.30 23.00
N THR A 139 -11.49 -9.00 22.02
CA THR A 139 -11.32 -7.77 21.23
C THR A 139 -11.45 -6.55 22.13
N ILE A 140 -10.46 -5.67 22.09
CA ILE A 140 -10.43 -4.41 22.83
C ILE A 140 -10.22 -3.24 21.88
N VAL A 141 -10.55 -2.05 22.34
CA VAL A 141 -10.17 -0.79 21.68
C VAL A 141 -9.10 -0.16 22.56
N ASN A 142 -7.89 -0.01 22.04
CA ASN A 142 -6.74 0.48 22.81
C ASN A 142 -6.85 2.00 23.10
N GLN A 143 -5.85 2.57 23.78
CA GLN A 143 -5.84 4.00 24.13
C GLN A 143 -5.78 4.93 22.91
N GLU A 144 -5.20 4.45 21.81
CA GLU A 144 -5.19 5.12 20.50
C GLU A 144 -6.48 4.88 19.70
N GLU A 145 -7.43 4.16 20.30
CA GLU A 145 -8.73 3.78 19.79
C GLU A 145 -8.74 2.86 18.55
N TYR A 146 -7.63 2.17 18.30
CA TYR A 146 -7.59 1.05 17.36
C TYR A 146 -8.16 -0.22 17.99
N ALA A 147 -8.90 -0.98 17.20
CA ALA A 147 -9.30 -2.33 17.60
C ALA A 147 -8.08 -3.27 17.60
N VAL A 148 -7.85 -3.92 18.73
CA VAL A 148 -6.98 -5.09 18.86
C VAL A 148 -7.89 -6.31 18.88
N TYR A 149 -7.82 -7.11 17.81
CA TYR A 149 -8.77 -8.19 17.57
C TYR A 149 -8.48 -9.40 18.43
N LYS A 150 -9.55 -10.09 18.81
CA LYS A 150 -9.51 -11.37 19.51
C LYS A 150 -8.70 -12.41 18.72
N ARG A 151 -7.72 -13.01 19.39
CA ARG A 151 -6.83 -14.09 18.96
C ARG A 151 -6.59 -14.99 20.17
N ARG A 152 -7.43 -16.00 20.39
CA ARG A 152 -7.28 -16.88 21.55
C ARG A 152 -6.04 -17.76 21.42
N ASP A 153 -5.43 -18.05 22.56
CA ASP A 153 -4.57 -19.21 22.69
C ASP A 153 -5.46 -20.41 23.06
N ASP A 154 -6.01 -21.07 22.04
CA ASP A 154 -6.97 -22.17 22.17
C ASP A 154 -6.42 -23.50 21.63
N SER A 155 -5.09 -23.60 21.50
CA SER A 155 -4.39 -24.77 20.97
C SER A 155 -4.83 -25.19 19.56
N LYS A 156 -5.48 -24.31 18.79
CA LYS A 156 -5.74 -24.54 17.37
C LYS A 156 -4.51 -24.20 16.54
N PHE A 157 -4.19 -25.08 15.60
CA PHE A 157 -3.07 -24.91 14.68
C PHE A 157 -3.48 -25.24 13.25
N ILE A 158 -2.87 -24.54 12.31
CA ILE A 158 -2.84 -24.88 10.89
C ILE A 158 -1.45 -25.40 10.58
N GLU A 159 -1.36 -26.65 10.16
CA GLU A 159 -0.11 -27.18 9.61
C GLU A 159 0.05 -26.71 8.15
N LYS A 160 1.18 -26.05 7.88
CA LYS A 160 1.59 -25.63 6.54
C LYS A 160 3.06 -25.90 6.37
N ASN A 161 3.39 -26.78 5.41
CA ASN A 161 4.77 -27.19 5.11
C ASN A 161 5.53 -27.71 6.34
N GLY A 162 4.86 -28.47 7.23
CA GLY A 162 5.46 -28.98 8.47
C GLY A 162 5.58 -27.96 9.61
N VAL A 163 5.24 -26.69 9.38
CA VAL A 163 5.18 -25.66 10.43
C VAL A 163 3.75 -25.56 10.98
N PHE A 164 3.63 -25.57 12.30
CA PHE A 164 2.36 -25.41 13.00
C PHE A 164 2.12 -23.95 13.35
N LEU A 165 1.07 -23.36 12.78
CA LEU A 165 0.76 -21.94 12.88
C LEU A 165 -0.54 -21.75 13.66
N ASP A 166 -0.47 -21.02 14.76
CA ASP A 166 -1.60 -20.72 15.65
C ASP A 166 -2.34 -19.42 15.26
N ASN A 167 -3.26 -18.98 16.11
CA ASN A 167 -4.01 -17.73 15.95
C ASN A 167 -3.14 -16.46 15.90
N CYS A 168 -1.87 -16.50 16.35
CA CYS A 168 -0.96 -15.35 16.22
C CYS A 168 -0.62 -15.07 14.75
N HIS A 169 -0.74 -16.07 13.87
CA HIS A 169 -0.31 -15.99 12.47
C HIS A 169 -1.44 -15.62 11.51
N ILE A 170 -2.67 -15.48 12.00
CA ILE A 170 -3.84 -15.22 11.16
C ILE A 170 -3.95 -13.72 10.89
N VAL A 171 -4.22 -13.29 9.66
CA VAL A 171 -4.57 -11.90 9.38
C VAL A 171 -6.05 -11.70 9.58
N THR A 172 -6.46 -10.50 9.92
CA THR A 172 -7.87 -10.16 10.06
C THR A 172 -8.63 -10.34 8.75
N TYR A 173 -9.80 -10.97 8.83
CA TYR A 173 -10.65 -11.32 7.70
C TYR A 173 -12.13 -11.12 8.03
N ASN A 174 -12.97 -11.06 6.98
CA ASN A 174 -14.42 -11.14 7.13
C ASN A 174 -14.89 -12.46 6.53
N LEU A 175 -15.61 -13.25 7.34
CA LEU A 175 -16.14 -14.56 6.95
C LEU A 175 -16.96 -14.48 5.65
N GLU A 176 -17.96 -13.60 5.63
CA GLU A 176 -18.90 -13.50 4.52
C GLU A 176 -18.21 -13.07 3.21
N LEU A 177 -17.29 -12.12 3.31
CA LEU A 177 -16.53 -11.58 2.18
C LEU A 177 -15.62 -12.66 1.60
N LEU A 178 -14.91 -13.39 2.47
CA LEU A 178 -13.97 -14.44 2.07
C LEU A 178 -14.70 -15.60 1.35
N LEU A 179 -15.88 -16.00 1.86
CA LEU A 179 -16.70 -17.04 1.25
C LEU A 179 -17.36 -16.58 -0.06
N ARG A 180 -17.90 -15.35 -0.13
CA ARG A 180 -18.59 -14.86 -1.34
C ARG A 180 -17.66 -14.65 -2.52
N ILE A 181 -16.46 -14.12 -2.29
CA ILE A 181 -15.52 -13.86 -3.38
C ILE A 181 -15.01 -15.18 -3.95
N THR A 182 -14.89 -16.21 -3.09
CA THR A 182 -14.62 -17.59 -3.49
C THR A 182 -15.76 -18.17 -4.33
N ALA A 183 -17.00 -18.12 -3.84
CA ALA A 183 -18.16 -18.75 -4.48
C ALA A 183 -18.62 -18.07 -5.79
N SER A 184 -18.43 -16.75 -5.93
CA SER A 184 -18.97 -15.98 -7.06
C SER A 184 -18.36 -16.31 -8.43
N LEU A 185 -17.40 -17.23 -8.49
CA LEU A 185 -16.73 -17.67 -9.72
C LEU A 185 -17.11 -19.09 -10.15
N GLU A 186 -17.73 -19.90 -9.30
CA GLU A 186 -18.16 -21.25 -9.64
C GLU A 186 -19.41 -21.22 -10.54
N THR A 187 -20.24 -20.19 -10.42
CA THR A 187 -21.58 -20.17 -11.04
C THR A 187 -21.64 -19.97 -12.56
N LYS A 188 -20.51 -19.91 -13.28
CA LYS A 188 -20.53 -19.76 -14.75
C LYS A 188 -19.76 -20.80 -15.56
N GLU A 189 -18.99 -21.70 -14.96
CA GLU A 189 -18.17 -22.62 -15.75
C GLU A 189 -18.34 -24.06 -15.24
N ASN A 190 -18.92 -24.88 -16.11
CA ASN A 190 -19.51 -26.20 -15.85
C ASN A 190 -18.46 -27.33 -15.71
N ASP A 191 -17.34 -27.05 -15.04
CA ASP A 191 -16.26 -28.02 -14.85
C ASP A 191 -16.45 -28.76 -13.51
N GLN A 192 -16.89 -30.03 -13.61
CA GLN A 192 -17.21 -30.95 -12.50
C GLN A 192 -16.01 -31.37 -11.63
N GLN A 193 -14.87 -30.68 -11.71
CA GLN A 193 -13.67 -30.96 -10.91
C GLN A 193 -13.22 -29.76 -10.06
N THR A 194 -14.12 -28.83 -9.77
CA THR A 194 -13.79 -27.69 -8.92
C THR A 194 -13.89 -28.11 -7.46
N GLN A 195 -12.84 -28.76 -6.93
CA GLN A 195 -12.54 -28.64 -5.50
C GLN A 195 -12.64 -27.16 -5.16
N SER A 196 -13.49 -26.82 -4.18
CA SER A 196 -13.68 -25.48 -3.63
C SER A 196 -12.31 -24.85 -3.34
N LYS A 197 -11.78 -24.14 -4.32
CA LYS A 197 -10.51 -23.44 -4.17
C LYS A 197 -10.90 -22.02 -3.90
N CYS A 198 -10.87 -21.66 -2.63
CA CYS A 198 -10.66 -20.28 -2.22
C CYS A 198 -9.39 -19.78 -2.91
N ILE A 199 -9.41 -18.62 -3.54
CA ILE A 199 -8.25 -18.12 -4.33
C ILE A 199 -8.01 -16.63 -4.11
N ASP A 200 -8.76 -15.97 -3.24
CA ASP A 200 -8.71 -14.52 -3.10
C ASP A 200 -8.11 -14.15 -1.74
N GLU A 201 -7.00 -13.41 -1.76
CA GLU A 201 -6.40 -12.81 -0.56
C GLU A 201 -7.08 -11.48 -0.28
N VAL A 202 -8.04 -11.47 0.64
CA VAL A 202 -8.75 -10.27 1.08
C VAL A 202 -8.61 -10.11 2.58
N THR A 203 -7.86 -9.11 3.02
CA THR A 203 -7.76 -8.76 4.44
C THR A 203 -8.70 -7.61 4.77
N LEU A 204 -9.18 -7.57 6.01
CA LEU A 204 -10.06 -6.52 6.49
C LEU A 204 -9.62 -6.08 7.88
N MET A 205 -9.44 -4.78 8.07
CA MET A 205 -9.16 -4.19 9.37
C MET A 205 -9.94 -2.88 9.53
N GLN A 206 -10.01 -2.37 10.75
CA GLN A 206 -10.39 -1.00 11.01
C GLN A 206 -9.30 -0.06 10.45
N SER A 207 -9.71 0.96 9.69
CA SER A 207 -8.80 1.90 9.02
C SER A 207 -8.19 2.92 9.99
N TYR A 208 -9.04 3.74 10.59
CA TYR A 208 -8.64 4.75 11.57
C TYR A 208 -9.58 4.72 12.77
N PRO A 209 -9.11 5.17 13.95
CA PRO A 209 -9.97 5.44 15.10
C PRO A 209 -10.87 6.63 14.78
N PRO A 210 -12.16 6.42 14.44
CA PRO A 210 -13.01 7.51 13.98
C PRO A 210 -13.26 8.51 15.11
N ARG A 211 -13.22 8.06 16.37
CA ARG A 211 -13.47 8.87 17.57
C ARG A 211 -12.26 9.76 17.90
N ALA A 212 -11.03 9.26 17.82
CA ALA A 212 -9.81 9.99 18.16
C ALA A 212 -9.57 11.06 17.10
N LEU A 213 -9.79 10.71 15.83
CA LEU A 213 -9.75 11.68 14.76
C LEU A 213 -10.92 12.65 14.83
N ASP A 214 -12.16 12.23 15.06
CA ASP A 214 -13.27 13.19 15.26
C ASP A 214 -13.03 14.10 16.48
N ARG A 215 -12.38 13.62 17.55
CA ARG A 215 -12.00 14.42 18.72
C ARG A 215 -10.87 15.38 18.40
N ARG A 216 -9.74 14.91 17.88
CA ARG A 216 -8.63 15.77 17.44
C ARG A 216 -9.13 16.81 16.46
N PHE A 217 -9.97 16.41 15.51
CA PHE A 217 -10.64 17.33 14.62
C PHE A 217 -11.50 18.32 15.43
N LYS A 218 -12.43 17.90 16.29
CA LYS A 218 -13.21 18.86 17.12
C LYS A 218 -12.37 19.75 18.04
N GLU A 219 -11.28 19.25 18.61
CA GLU A 219 -10.39 19.93 19.55
C GLU A 219 -9.50 20.95 18.83
N ASP A 220 -8.87 20.55 17.72
CA ASP A 220 -8.13 21.44 16.84
C ASP A 220 -9.06 22.56 16.34
N TRP A 221 -10.32 22.24 16.03
CA TRP A 221 -11.33 23.21 15.61
C TRP A 221 -11.79 24.14 16.74
N ALA A 222 -11.87 23.64 17.99
CA ALA A 222 -12.22 24.44 19.15
C ALA A 222 -11.10 25.43 19.51
N ARG A 223 -9.83 25.02 19.39
CA ARG A 223 -8.67 25.90 19.57
C ARG A 223 -8.61 26.99 18.48
N ASP A 224 -8.99 26.63 17.26
CA ASP A 224 -8.92 27.51 16.10
C ASP A 224 -10.12 28.44 15.90
N ALA A 225 -11.11 28.42 16.80
CA ALA A 225 -12.27 29.31 16.73
C ALA A 225 -11.91 30.82 16.80
N GLY A 226 -10.68 31.16 17.22
CA GLY A 226 -10.13 32.51 17.19
C GLY A 226 -9.67 32.96 15.80
N GLU A 227 -8.80 32.20 15.12
CA GLU A 227 -8.16 32.66 13.87
C GLU A 227 -7.83 31.55 12.84
N GLY A 228 -8.36 30.33 12.99
CA GLY A 228 -7.94 29.17 12.19
C GLY A 228 -8.76 28.86 10.91
N PRO A 229 -8.33 27.84 10.13
CA PRO A 229 -8.59 27.73 8.70
C PRO A 229 -9.98 27.17 8.38
N ARG A 230 -11.00 28.05 8.38
CA ARG A 230 -12.40 27.84 7.98
C ARG A 230 -12.69 27.27 6.56
N VAL A 231 -11.72 26.76 5.80
CA VAL A 231 -11.86 26.62 4.33
C VAL A 231 -12.37 25.28 3.79
N LEU A 232 -12.52 24.19 4.56
CA LEU A 232 -12.93 22.91 3.93
C LEU A 232 -14.41 22.50 4.01
N MET A 233 -15.26 23.14 4.84
CA MET A 233 -16.63 22.63 5.08
C MET A 233 -17.79 23.46 4.53
N SER A 234 -17.59 24.67 3.98
CA SER A 234 -18.75 25.44 3.47
C SER A 234 -19.36 24.85 2.19
N LEU A 235 -18.76 23.80 1.62
CA LEU A 235 -19.16 23.23 0.34
C LEU A 235 -19.59 21.79 0.60
N ARG A 236 -20.89 21.51 0.48
CA ARG A 236 -21.46 20.16 0.52
C ARG A 236 -21.73 19.69 -0.93
N PRO A 237 -20.82 18.96 -1.60
CA PRO A 237 -21.12 18.34 -2.87
C PRO A 237 -22.05 17.13 -2.72
N ILE A 238 -22.90 16.95 -3.73
CA ILE A 238 -23.88 15.86 -3.85
C ILE A 238 -23.19 14.65 -4.50
N VAL A 239 -23.44 13.45 -3.97
CA VAL A 239 -22.79 12.14 -4.25
C VAL A 239 -22.85 11.65 -5.71
N LYS A 240 -23.42 12.41 -6.65
CA LYS A 240 -23.61 11.92 -8.04
C LYS A 240 -22.36 11.94 -8.91
N GLU A 241 -21.24 12.48 -8.45
CA GLU A 241 -20.10 12.80 -9.30
C GLU A 241 -18.78 12.15 -8.85
N SER A 242 -17.93 11.86 -9.83
CA SER A 242 -16.56 11.35 -9.63
C SER A 242 -15.78 12.25 -8.67
N MET A 243 -14.83 11.68 -7.92
CA MET A 243 -13.90 12.44 -7.08
C MET A 243 -13.20 13.56 -7.88
N PHE A 244 -12.92 13.32 -9.17
CA PHE A 244 -12.30 14.29 -10.07
C PHE A 244 -13.24 15.43 -10.45
N THR A 245 -14.50 15.16 -10.80
CA THR A 245 -15.47 16.24 -11.09
C THR A 245 -15.83 17.01 -9.83
N THR A 246 -15.84 16.35 -8.67
CA THR A 246 -16.02 16.98 -7.37
C THR A 246 -14.82 17.87 -7.03
N TRP A 247 -13.60 17.44 -7.34
CA TRP A 247 -12.39 18.25 -7.23
C TRP A 247 -12.41 19.42 -8.23
N PHE A 248 -12.83 19.22 -9.48
CA PHE A 248 -13.03 20.31 -10.44
C PHE A 248 -14.07 21.33 -9.97
N LYS A 249 -15.18 20.89 -9.36
CA LYS A 249 -16.14 21.81 -8.71
C LYS A 249 -15.53 22.53 -7.51
N ALA A 250 -14.74 21.83 -6.70
CA ALA A 250 -13.97 22.50 -5.65
C ALA A 250 -12.95 23.50 -6.24
N ASN A 251 -12.43 23.24 -7.44
CA ASN A 251 -11.55 24.17 -8.15
C ASN A 251 -12.25 25.33 -8.80
N GLU A 252 -13.49 25.18 -9.26
CA GLU A 252 -14.30 26.35 -9.62
C GLU A 252 -14.43 27.29 -8.41
N MET A 253 -14.23 26.78 -7.18
CA MET A 253 -14.17 27.55 -5.95
C MET A 253 -12.75 27.90 -5.48
N PHE A 254 -11.70 27.51 -6.21
CA PHE A 254 -10.39 28.20 -6.18
C PHE A 254 -10.52 29.58 -6.83
N HIS A 255 -11.49 30.38 -6.38
CA HIS A 255 -11.42 31.81 -6.58
C HIS A 255 -10.13 32.30 -5.92
N GLU A 256 -9.41 33.20 -6.61
CA GLU A 256 -8.11 33.75 -6.19
C GLU A 256 -8.11 34.31 -4.76
N GLY A 257 -9.29 34.64 -4.22
CA GLY A 257 -9.51 35.13 -2.87
C GLY A 257 -9.57 34.06 -1.76
N SER A 258 -9.62 32.76 -2.09
CA SER A 258 -9.70 31.69 -1.08
C SER A 258 -8.45 31.64 -0.19
N LYS A 259 -8.59 31.28 1.10
CA LYS A 259 -7.41 31.20 1.99
C LYS A 259 -6.43 30.12 1.54
N LEU A 260 -6.91 29.02 0.93
CA LEU A 260 -6.03 27.97 0.41
C LEU A 260 -5.23 28.47 -0.80
N ALA A 261 -5.83 29.25 -1.71
CA ALA A 261 -5.08 29.91 -2.77
C ALA A 261 -4.03 30.86 -2.19
N LYS A 262 -4.36 31.63 -1.15
CA LYS A 262 -3.37 32.48 -0.46
C LYS A 262 -2.23 31.67 0.17
N LEU A 263 -2.53 30.53 0.81
CA LEU A 263 -1.52 29.62 1.34
C LEU A 263 -0.62 29.10 0.22
N LEU A 264 -1.21 28.54 -0.85
CA LEU A 264 -0.47 28.02 -1.99
C LEU A 264 0.38 29.11 -2.66
N LYS A 265 -0.07 30.37 -2.70
CA LYS A 265 0.71 31.50 -3.21
C LYS A 265 2.00 31.70 -2.41
N VAL A 266 1.97 31.59 -1.09
CA VAL A 266 3.17 31.74 -0.24
C VAL A 266 4.00 30.45 -0.11
N THR A 267 3.41 29.28 -0.33
CA THR A 267 4.11 27.98 -0.30
C THR A 267 5.29 27.97 -1.27
N LYS A 268 6.49 27.60 -0.79
CA LYS A 268 7.70 27.52 -1.62
C LYS A 268 7.98 26.12 -2.16
N LEU A 269 7.58 25.11 -1.39
CA LEU A 269 7.85 23.70 -1.65
C LEU A 269 6.58 22.89 -1.41
N ILE A 270 6.27 21.98 -2.32
CA ILE A 270 5.20 20.98 -2.19
C ILE A 270 5.87 19.61 -2.27
N ILE A 271 5.69 18.78 -1.26
CA ILE A 271 6.13 17.38 -1.29
C ILE A 271 4.89 16.53 -1.50
N TRP A 272 4.89 15.71 -2.54
CA TRP A 272 3.82 14.77 -2.83
C TRP A 272 4.37 13.35 -2.69
N ASP A 273 4.06 12.74 -1.55
CA ASP A 273 4.38 11.35 -1.25
C ASP A 273 3.42 10.37 -1.95
N GLU A 274 3.90 9.18 -2.29
CA GLU A 274 3.18 8.15 -3.05
C GLU A 274 2.57 8.65 -4.38
N VAL A 275 3.29 9.56 -5.05
CA VAL A 275 2.82 10.19 -6.30
C VAL A 275 2.59 9.15 -7.42
N LEU A 276 3.32 8.04 -7.36
CA LEU A 276 3.29 6.95 -8.35
C LEU A 276 1.96 6.20 -8.34
N MET A 277 1.21 6.29 -7.24
CA MET A 277 -0.12 5.72 -7.09
C MET A 277 -1.21 6.62 -7.71
N ALA A 278 -0.87 7.85 -8.10
CA ALA A 278 -1.79 8.80 -8.66
C ALA A 278 -1.97 8.60 -10.17
N HIS A 279 -3.21 8.69 -10.65
CA HIS A 279 -3.49 8.69 -12.09
C HIS A 279 -2.90 9.95 -12.75
N LYS A 280 -2.50 9.86 -14.02
CA LYS A 280 -1.99 11.00 -14.82
C LYS A 280 -2.85 12.26 -14.67
N PHE A 281 -4.17 12.11 -14.66
CA PHE A 281 -5.12 13.21 -14.48
C PHE A 281 -4.97 13.96 -13.16
N CYS A 282 -4.46 13.34 -12.09
CA CYS A 282 -4.17 14.03 -10.82
C CYS A 282 -3.00 15.03 -10.99
N PHE A 283 -1.99 14.67 -11.78
CA PHE A 283 -0.86 15.55 -12.08
C PHE A 283 -1.32 16.74 -12.92
N GLU A 284 -2.06 16.47 -14.00
CA GLU A 284 -2.61 17.51 -14.89
C GLU A 284 -3.57 18.45 -14.14
N ALA A 285 -4.39 17.87 -13.25
CA ALA A 285 -5.21 18.59 -12.31
C ALA A 285 -4.36 19.55 -11.46
N LEU A 286 -3.42 19.02 -10.65
CA LEU A 286 -2.60 19.83 -9.77
C LEU A 286 -1.83 20.93 -10.53
N ASP A 287 -1.24 20.57 -11.67
CA ASP A 287 -0.54 21.49 -12.56
C ASP A 287 -1.45 22.64 -12.99
N LYS A 288 -2.63 22.32 -13.54
CA LYS A 288 -3.62 23.33 -13.96
C LYS A 288 -4.05 24.22 -12.80
N ALA A 289 -4.38 23.64 -11.64
CA ALA A 289 -4.81 24.41 -10.48
C ALA A 289 -3.71 25.37 -9.97
N LEU A 290 -2.47 24.91 -9.89
CA LEU A 290 -1.36 25.77 -9.47
C LEU A 290 -1.05 26.86 -10.49
N ARG A 291 -1.10 26.54 -11.80
CA ARG A 291 -0.97 27.54 -12.87
C ARG A 291 -2.06 28.61 -12.82
N ASP A 292 -3.31 28.21 -12.59
CA ASP A 292 -4.43 29.14 -12.47
C ASP A 292 -4.24 30.04 -11.24
N ILE A 293 -3.87 29.47 -10.08
CA ILE A 293 -3.63 30.22 -8.83
C ILE A 293 -2.44 31.18 -8.96
N MET A 294 -1.39 30.79 -9.68
CA MET A 294 -0.13 31.53 -9.83
C MET A 294 -0.10 32.42 -11.08
N SER A 295 -1.18 32.46 -11.87
CA SER A 295 -1.21 33.17 -13.16
C SER A 295 -0.86 34.67 -13.05
N PHE A 296 -1.24 35.34 -11.96
CA PHE A 296 -0.93 36.75 -11.68
C PHE A 296 0.58 37.04 -11.48
N MET A 297 1.39 36.02 -11.21
CA MET A 297 2.86 36.14 -11.11
C MET A 297 3.58 35.76 -12.42
N ASN A 298 2.88 35.82 -13.56
CA ASN A 298 3.37 35.40 -14.88
C ASN A 298 3.83 33.93 -14.94
N ALA A 299 3.33 33.08 -14.03
CA ALA A 299 3.71 31.68 -13.94
C ALA A 299 2.70 30.73 -14.63
N LYS A 300 1.78 31.27 -15.44
CA LYS A 300 0.71 30.50 -16.10
C LYS A 300 1.25 29.41 -17.03
N GLU A 301 2.37 29.67 -17.70
CA GLU A 301 3.00 28.73 -18.63
C GLU A 301 4.04 27.82 -17.98
N THR A 302 4.51 28.14 -16.77
CA THR A 302 5.47 27.29 -16.06
C THR A 302 4.78 26.10 -15.40
N PRO A 303 5.37 24.89 -15.46
CA PRO A 303 4.86 23.72 -14.73
C PRO A 303 4.63 24.02 -13.25
N PHE A 304 3.50 23.55 -12.74
CA PHE A 304 3.02 23.74 -11.36
C PHE A 304 3.01 25.20 -10.90
N GLY A 305 2.78 26.15 -11.82
CA GLY A 305 2.77 27.57 -11.49
C GLY A 305 4.12 28.08 -10.95
N GLY A 306 5.23 27.43 -11.32
CA GLY A 306 6.58 27.77 -10.86
C GLY A 306 6.91 27.31 -9.44
N LYS A 307 6.03 26.51 -8.81
CA LYS A 307 6.31 25.91 -7.50
C LYS A 307 7.30 24.75 -7.64
N VAL A 308 8.18 24.63 -6.65
CA VAL A 308 9.00 23.43 -6.51
C VAL A 308 8.10 22.32 -5.98
N VAL A 309 7.92 21.27 -6.77
CA VAL A 309 7.17 20.08 -6.36
C VAL A 309 8.12 18.89 -6.34
N VAL A 310 8.27 18.26 -5.18
CA VAL A 310 9.06 17.04 -4.98
C VAL A 310 8.12 15.86 -4.98
N PHE A 311 8.41 14.92 -5.88
CA PHE A 311 7.67 13.70 -6.08
C PHE A 311 8.35 12.56 -5.32
N GLY A 312 7.65 12.04 -4.31
CA GLY A 312 8.06 10.90 -3.48
C GLY A 312 7.19 9.66 -3.74
N GLY A 313 7.64 8.53 -3.19
CA GLY A 313 7.02 7.22 -3.31
C GLY A 313 8.04 6.12 -3.62
N ASP A 314 7.62 4.87 -3.50
CA ASP A 314 8.49 3.73 -3.82
C ASP A 314 8.49 3.43 -5.33
N PHE A 315 9.53 3.90 -6.03
CA PHE A 315 9.73 3.66 -7.46
C PHE A 315 9.90 2.17 -7.83
N LYS A 316 10.08 1.25 -6.87
CA LYS A 316 10.04 -0.19 -7.16
C LYS A 316 8.62 -0.71 -7.36
N GLN A 317 7.59 0.05 -6.96
CA GLN A 317 6.18 -0.30 -7.15
C GLN A 317 5.65 0.08 -8.54
N ILE A 318 6.44 0.78 -9.36
CA ILE A 318 6.17 0.93 -10.79
C ILE A 318 6.89 -0.14 -11.59
N LEU A 319 6.30 -0.52 -12.73
CA LEU A 319 6.99 -1.37 -13.70
C LEU A 319 8.29 -0.69 -14.13
N PRO A 320 9.43 -1.40 -14.14
CA PRO A 320 10.66 -0.84 -14.68
C PRO A 320 10.45 -0.46 -16.14
N VAL A 321 10.56 0.84 -16.44
CA VAL A 321 10.62 1.33 -17.81
C VAL A 321 12.06 1.17 -18.26
N ILE A 322 12.32 0.28 -19.22
CA ILE A 322 13.64 0.18 -19.87
C ILE A 322 13.67 1.21 -21.00
N PRO A 323 14.34 2.38 -20.83
CA PRO A 323 14.44 3.35 -21.89
C PRO A 323 15.30 2.75 -23.00
N ARG A 324 14.83 2.82 -24.26
CA ARG A 324 15.53 2.23 -25.41
C ARG A 324 15.84 0.75 -25.20
N GLY A 325 14.84 -0.04 -24.79
CA GLY A 325 14.88 -1.51 -24.81
C GLY A 325 15.28 -2.00 -26.21
N SER A 326 16.58 -2.02 -26.44
CA SER A 326 17.28 -2.27 -27.69
C SER A 326 18.61 -2.85 -27.21
N HIS A 327 18.88 -4.09 -27.60
CA HIS A 327 20.00 -4.90 -27.12
C HIS A 327 21.36 -4.36 -27.59
N ILE A 328 21.81 -3.17 -27.19
CA ILE A 328 23.19 -2.73 -27.44
C ILE A 328 23.63 -1.82 -26.29
N GLY A 329 24.56 -2.32 -25.48
CA GLY A 329 25.28 -1.60 -24.44
C GLY A 329 26.28 -2.55 -23.79
N ASP A 330 27.52 -2.10 -23.59
CA ASP A 330 28.71 -2.82 -23.14
C ASP A 330 28.57 -4.25 -22.54
N HIS A 331 29.17 -5.24 -23.21
CA HIS A 331 29.00 -6.67 -22.90
C HIS A 331 29.34 -7.08 -21.45
N LYS A 332 30.24 -6.35 -20.77
CA LYS A 332 30.64 -6.67 -19.38
C LYS A 332 29.60 -6.21 -18.36
N GLU A 333 29.16 -4.95 -18.41
CA GLU A 333 28.13 -4.44 -17.50
C GLU A 333 26.80 -5.15 -17.73
N VAL A 334 26.41 -5.35 -19.00
CA VAL A 334 25.17 -6.06 -19.32
C VAL A 334 25.22 -7.51 -18.86
N SER A 335 26.35 -8.20 -18.93
CA SER A 335 26.44 -9.56 -18.40
C SER A 335 26.33 -9.61 -16.87
N SER A 336 26.94 -8.65 -16.16
CA SER A 336 26.83 -8.56 -14.69
C SER A 336 25.40 -8.21 -14.26
N LEU A 337 24.80 -7.20 -14.91
CA LEU A 337 23.41 -6.80 -14.70
C LEU A 337 22.44 -7.92 -15.05
N LYS A 338 22.71 -8.70 -16.11
CA LYS A 338 21.91 -9.86 -16.48
C LYS A 338 22.01 -10.96 -15.43
N LYS A 339 23.21 -11.31 -14.95
CA LYS A 339 23.39 -12.26 -13.84
C LYS A 339 22.68 -11.80 -12.57
N PHE A 340 22.80 -10.52 -12.21
CA PHE A 340 22.11 -9.95 -11.06
C PHE A 340 20.59 -9.99 -11.24
N SER A 341 20.09 -9.64 -12.42
CA SER A 341 18.66 -9.68 -12.75
C SER A 341 18.11 -11.11 -12.72
N GLU A 342 18.85 -12.07 -13.25
CA GLU A 342 18.50 -13.50 -13.21
C GLU A 342 18.48 -14.02 -11.76
N TRP A 343 19.50 -13.70 -10.95
CA TRP A 343 19.53 -14.04 -9.53
C TRP A 343 18.35 -13.41 -8.78
N LEU A 344 18.09 -12.12 -8.99
CA LEU A 344 16.98 -11.40 -8.38
C LEU A 344 15.64 -12.02 -8.77
N LEU A 345 15.47 -12.40 -10.04
CA LEU A 345 14.28 -13.13 -10.51
C LEU A 345 14.14 -14.50 -9.84
N CYS A 346 15.24 -15.23 -9.60
CA CYS A 346 15.20 -16.50 -8.86
C CYS A 346 14.77 -16.30 -7.40
N VAL A 347 15.30 -15.27 -6.71
CA VAL A 347 14.91 -14.91 -5.33
C VAL A 347 13.44 -14.54 -5.29
N VAL A 348 13.06 -13.61 -6.15
CA VAL A 348 11.71 -13.09 -6.29
C VAL A 348 10.75 -14.20 -6.68
N ASN A 349 11.15 -15.24 -7.41
CA ASN A 349 10.23 -16.33 -7.77
C ASN A 349 10.17 -17.45 -6.72
N GLY A 350 11.01 -17.41 -5.68
CA GLY A 350 11.14 -18.52 -4.74
C GLY A 350 11.76 -19.77 -5.37
N LYS A 351 12.48 -19.60 -6.49
CA LYS A 351 13.15 -20.68 -7.22
C LYS A 351 14.58 -20.94 -6.73
N LEU A 352 15.10 -20.06 -5.88
CA LEU A 352 16.35 -20.33 -5.17
C LEU A 352 16.07 -21.39 -4.11
N LEU A 353 16.78 -22.51 -4.25
CA LEU A 353 16.83 -23.63 -3.31
C LEU A 353 15.44 -24.17 -2.95
N GLU A 354 14.75 -24.76 -3.95
CA GLU A 354 13.56 -25.56 -3.66
C GLU A 354 13.93 -26.79 -2.79
N PRO A 355 13.11 -27.15 -1.79
CA PRO A 355 11.81 -26.55 -1.45
C PRO A 355 11.93 -25.27 -0.59
N ASN A 356 11.21 -24.20 -0.97
CA ASN A 356 11.12 -22.95 -0.21
C ASN A 356 9.76 -22.90 0.51
N ASP A 357 9.77 -23.03 1.84
CA ASP A 357 8.58 -23.19 2.69
C ASP A 357 8.03 -21.87 3.27
N GLY A 358 8.64 -20.73 2.88
CA GLY A 358 8.45 -19.42 3.50
C GLY A 358 9.75 -18.90 4.13
N TYR A 359 10.63 -19.81 4.53
CA TYR A 359 12.01 -19.55 4.90
C TYR A 359 12.93 -20.18 3.85
N ALA A 360 13.91 -19.41 3.38
CA ALA A 360 14.93 -19.92 2.49
C ALA A 360 16.25 -19.26 2.85
N GLU A 361 17.29 -20.07 2.96
CA GLU A 361 18.65 -19.55 2.97
C GLU A 361 18.98 -19.08 1.56
N ILE A 362 19.17 -17.77 1.40
CA ILE A 362 19.50 -17.18 0.11
C ILE A 362 21.00 -16.87 0.12
N GLU A 363 21.75 -17.53 -0.75
CA GLU A 363 23.14 -17.17 -0.99
C GLU A 363 23.20 -15.82 -1.72
N ILE A 364 23.74 -14.81 -1.02
CA ILE A 364 23.99 -13.49 -1.59
C ILE A 364 25.25 -13.58 -2.45
N LEU A 365 25.17 -13.05 -3.68
CA LEU A 365 26.29 -13.04 -4.62
C LEU A 365 27.54 -12.40 -3.98
N GLU A 366 28.70 -13.05 -4.11
CA GLU A 366 29.94 -12.61 -3.45
C GLU A 366 30.33 -11.16 -3.76
N GLY A 367 30.06 -10.69 -4.99
CA GLY A 367 30.36 -9.32 -5.41
C GLY A 367 29.48 -8.24 -4.75
N LEU A 368 28.43 -8.63 -4.03
CA LEU A 368 27.56 -7.73 -3.26
C LEU A 368 27.92 -7.70 -1.77
N LEU A 369 28.78 -8.62 -1.32
CA LEU A 369 29.14 -8.77 0.09
C LEU A 369 30.34 -7.91 0.45
N ILE A 370 30.20 -7.15 1.53
CA ILE A 370 31.33 -6.51 2.20
C ILE A 370 31.87 -7.53 3.21
N LYS A 371 32.95 -8.25 2.85
CA LYS A 371 33.50 -9.34 3.68
C LYS A 371 34.48 -8.86 4.76
N GLU A 372 35.25 -7.82 4.45
CA GLU A 372 36.32 -7.33 5.34
C GLU A 372 35.89 -6.03 6.03
N PHE A 373 35.53 -6.14 7.31
CA PHE A 373 35.20 -5.00 8.15
C PHE A 373 35.50 -5.26 9.63
N THR A 374 35.88 -4.20 10.34
CA THR A 374 35.97 -4.17 11.82
C THR A 374 34.64 -3.71 12.42
N ASP A 375 34.06 -2.66 11.84
CA ASP A 375 32.73 -2.15 12.12
C ASP A 375 31.87 -2.24 10.83
N PRO A 376 30.73 -2.96 10.87
CA PRO A 376 29.83 -3.07 9.73
C PRO A 376 29.31 -1.71 9.23
N ILE A 377 28.98 -0.78 10.13
CA ILE A 377 28.40 0.51 9.75
C ILE A 377 29.46 1.36 9.04
N GLU A 378 30.66 1.43 9.63
CA GLU A 378 31.80 2.10 8.99
C GLU A 378 32.04 1.53 7.58
N ALA A 379 32.07 0.20 7.44
CA ALA A 379 32.38 -0.42 6.17
C ALA A 379 31.30 -0.16 5.11
N ILE A 380 30.02 -0.22 5.47
CA ILE A 380 28.90 0.14 4.57
C ILE A 380 29.05 1.59 4.10
N VAL A 381 29.30 2.52 5.04
CA VAL A 381 29.47 3.94 4.72
C VAL A 381 30.69 4.18 3.86
N ARG A 382 31.82 3.55 4.16
CA ARG A 382 33.08 3.66 3.40
C ARG A 382 32.97 3.12 1.98
N VAL A 383 32.31 1.98 1.80
CA VAL A 383 32.09 1.37 0.48
C VAL A 383 31.09 2.19 -0.34
N THR A 384 30.02 2.68 0.29
CA THR A 384 28.98 3.43 -0.41
C THR A 384 29.42 4.85 -0.75
N TYR A 385 30.02 5.55 0.21
CA TYR A 385 30.50 6.93 0.11
C TYR A 385 32.03 7.01 0.24
N PRO A 386 32.79 6.53 -0.76
CA PRO A 386 34.24 6.57 -0.71
C PRO A 386 34.72 8.02 -0.68
N GLY A 387 35.51 8.37 0.35
CA GLY A 387 36.02 9.72 0.53
C GLY A 387 34.96 10.75 0.95
N LEU A 388 33.94 10.33 1.71
CA LEU A 388 32.87 11.20 2.25
C LEU A 388 33.39 12.52 2.82
N LEU A 389 34.44 12.49 3.65
CA LEU A 389 35.06 13.70 4.22
C LEU A 389 35.56 14.71 3.18
N LYS A 390 35.88 14.29 1.95
CA LYS A 390 36.34 15.18 0.88
C LYS A 390 35.20 15.63 -0.05
N GLN A 391 34.10 14.90 -0.08
CA GLN A 391 33.00 15.11 -1.03
C GLN A 391 31.65 15.39 -0.35
N HIS A 392 31.62 15.62 0.96
CA HIS A 392 30.40 15.93 1.70
C HIS A 392 29.68 17.17 1.14
N ASN A 393 30.44 18.16 0.66
CA ASN A 393 29.91 19.37 0.03
C ASN A 393 29.49 19.19 -1.44
N ASN A 394 29.67 18.00 -2.02
CA ASN A 394 29.26 17.71 -3.39
C ASN A 394 27.85 17.09 -3.40
N ALA A 395 26.86 17.92 -3.71
CA ALA A 395 25.46 17.50 -3.77
C ALA A 395 25.22 16.36 -4.77
N ASP A 396 25.91 16.33 -5.91
CA ASP A 396 25.74 15.28 -6.93
C ASP A 396 26.33 13.95 -6.46
N PHE A 397 27.45 13.98 -5.73
CA PHE A 397 28.02 12.80 -5.10
C PHE A 397 27.04 12.18 -4.11
N LEU A 398 26.47 12.98 -3.21
CA LEU A 398 25.52 12.50 -2.20
C LEU A 398 24.23 11.98 -2.83
N LYS A 399 23.66 12.69 -3.82
CA LYS A 399 22.42 12.30 -4.50
C LYS A 399 22.53 11.02 -5.33
N SER A 400 23.74 10.68 -5.80
CA SER A 400 23.96 9.52 -6.67
C SER A 400 23.98 8.17 -5.92
N LYS A 401 23.92 8.20 -4.58
CA LYS A 401 24.17 7.05 -3.71
C LYS A 401 23.06 6.95 -2.65
N ALA A 402 22.82 5.73 -2.19
CA ALA A 402 21.87 5.46 -1.12
C ALA A 402 22.29 4.22 -0.34
N ILE A 403 22.08 4.25 0.98
CA ILE A 403 22.14 3.06 1.83
C ILE A 403 20.71 2.70 2.18
N LEU A 404 20.30 1.49 1.82
CA LEU A 404 18.99 0.95 2.19
C LEU A 404 19.15 0.06 3.42
N ALA A 405 18.32 0.27 4.43
CA ALA A 405 18.27 -0.57 5.62
C ALA A 405 16.89 -1.22 5.79
N SER A 406 16.84 -2.30 6.56
CA SER A 406 15.62 -3.10 6.75
C SER A 406 14.64 -2.48 7.74
N ASN A 407 15.09 -1.64 8.67
CA ASN A 407 14.28 -0.99 9.68
C ASN A 407 14.80 0.43 9.99
N ILE A 408 13.95 1.24 10.64
CA ILE A 408 14.26 2.63 10.98
C ILE A 408 15.45 2.74 11.95
N ASP A 409 15.54 1.85 12.95
CA ASP A 409 16.65 1.86 13.92
C ASP A 409 18.02 1.70 13.25
N SER A 410 18.09 0.92 12.17
CA SER A 410 19.32 0.75 11.39
C SER A 410 19.61 2.00 10.55
N VAL A 411 18.57 2.65 10.00
CA VAL A 411 18.72 3.94 9.30
C VAL A 411 19.29 4.99 10.26
N ASP A 412 18.74 5.07 11.48
CA ASP A 412 19.16 6.06 12.47
C ASP A 412 20.62 5.84 12.89
N LYS A 413 21.03 4.61 13.18
CA LYS A 413 22.44 4.29 13.51
C LYS A 413 23.41 4.66 12.39
N ILE A 414 23.04 4.39 11.13
CA ILE A 414 23.87 4.74 9.97
C ILE A 414 23.94 6.25 9.81
N ASN A 415 22.82 6.96 9.96
CA ASN A 415 22.77 8.41 9.86
C ASN A 415 23.58 9.08 10.98
N GLU A 416 23.44 8.64 12.23
CA GLU A 416 24.23 9.13 13.37
C GLU A 416 25.72 8.94 13.12
N TYR A 417 26.12 7.77 12.61
CA TYR A 417 27.51 7.50 12.25
C TYR A 417 28.00 8.43 11.13
N VAL A 418 27.24 8.58 10.04
CA VAL A 418 27.57 9.48 8.92
C VAL A 418 27.72 10.92 9.42
N LEU A 419 26.79 11.41 10.24
CA LEU A 419 26.84 12.75 10.84
C LEU A 419 28.04 12.91 11.78
N SER A 420 28.41 11.86 12.53
CA SER A 420 29.58 11.89 13.42
C SER A 420 30.90 12.10 12.67
N LEU A 421 30.96 11.72 11.39
CA LEU A 421 32.14 11.94 10.54
C LEU A 421 32.18 13.36 9.97
N LEU A 422 31.04 14.06 9.87
CA LEU A 422 31.00 15.40 9.29
C LEU A 422 31.53 16.46 10.28
N PRO A 423 32.17 17.54 9.78
CA PRO A 423 32.57 18.67 10.63
C PRO A 423 31.36 19.29 11.34
N ASP A 424 31.55 19.82 12.55
CA ASP A 424 30.44 20.34 13.38
C ASP A 424 29.63 21.48 12.71
N ASP A 425 30.26 22.29 11.86
CA ASP A 425 29.59 23.36 11.12
C ASP A 425 28.60 22.86 10.05
N GLU A 426 28.64 21.56 9.72
CA GLU A 426 27.84 20.93 8.66
C GLU A 426 26.95 19.76 9.13
N LYS A 427 26.93 19.48 10.44
CA LYS A 427 25.93 18.59 11.06
C LYS A 427 24.57 19.28 11.10
#